data_AF-M4T9B9-F1
#
_entry.id   AF-M4T9B9-F1
#
_cell.length_a   1.000
_cell.length_b   1.000
_cell.length_c   1.000
_cell.angle_alpha   90.00
_cell.angle_beta   90.00
_cell.angle_gamma   90.00
#
_symmetry.space_group_name_H-M   'P 1'
#
loop_
_entity.id
_entity.type
_entity.pdbx_description
1 polymer ?
#
loop_
_entity_poly.entity_id
_entity_poly.type
_entity_poly.pdbx_seq_one_letter_code
_entity_poly.pdbx_strand_id
1 'polypeptide(L)'
;HWPQRPSSVPFAPTSFRQKLTIKCTKKLSEAEKKVWDENYDFWQAATPKFRELEKNPELKTLLLASPAAAAAIKAMAAEAKELMGAAQLTNPGASLNTFKTQAALAIYGANGEDGDAATAGANDDRNAVCGTTAKEKSTASGGNLRDDMLCLCANTGSGGGVDKVCCATCQETTNNWNTDAQGKAIFATLKKECETLIPRKETSAAALQSAVVRFLGHIAKPQGTNNDALFVLGQIKGAATAGCLGKSSSTGGVCVIYAEGKSAGQKKANIGWLAPVSAALAALERIPEDNAEARQIVLKLVSLNKNGVHSAFHCA
;
A
#
# COMPACT_ATOMS: atom_id res chain seq x y z
N HIS A 1 27.05 -45.87 -6.15
CA HIS A 1 27.91 -44.67 -6.22
C HIS A 1 27.29 -43.56 -5.38
N TRP A 2 28.16 -42.86 -4.64
CA TRP A 2 27.98 -41.96 -3.47
C TRP A 2 27.30 -40.59 -3.78
N PRO A 3 26.97 -39.71 -2.80
CA PRO A 3 27.43 -39.68 -1.41
C PRO A 3 26.40 -39.41 -0.29
N GLN A 4 26.85 -39.72 0.94
CA GLN A 4 26.28 -39.27 2.21
C GLN A 4 26.69 -37.82 2.59
N ARG A 5 25.79 -37.19 3.39
CA ARG A 5 25.98 -36.21 4.50
C ARG A 5 26.22 -34.72 4.13
N PRO A 6 25.67 -33.75 4.90
CA PRO A 6 25.99 -33.61 6.33
C PRO A 6 24.82 -33.38 7.31
N SER A 7 25.05 -33.96 8.48
CA SER A 7 24.55 -33.56 9.80
C SER A 7 24.91 -32.11 10.15
N SER A 8 24.13 -31.52 11.08
CA SER A 8 24.22 -30.18 11.71
C SER A 8 23.59 -29.07 10.87
N VAL A 9 22.61 -28.31 11.39
CA VAL A 9 22.74 -27.27 12.43
C VAL A 9 21.55 -27.33 13.44
N PRO A 10 21.74 -26.88 14.70
CA PRO A 10 21.04 -27.38 15.90
C PRO A 10 19.96 -26.43 16.43
N PHE A 11 19.36 -26.82 17.57
CA PHE A 11 18.32 -26.15 18.37
C PHE A 11 16.88 -26.65 18.18
N ALA A 12 16.66 -27.88 18.62
CA ALA A 12 15.51 -28.16 19.47
C ALA A 12 16.01 -28.94 20.70
N PRO A 13 15.72 -28.49 21.93
CA PRO A 13 16.25 -29.12 23.13
C PRO A 13 15.76 -30.56 23.22
N THR A 14 16.73 -31.45 23.39
CA THR A 14 16.64 -32.92 23.49
C THR A 14 15.64 -33.41 24.55
N SER A 15 15.17 -32.52 25.42
CA SER A 15 14.26 -32.82 26.53
C SER A 15 12.81 -33.13 26.10
N PHE A 16 12.40 -32.82 24.86
CA PHE A 16 11.05 -33.13 24.38
C PHE A 16 10.94 -34.47 23.66
N ARG A 17 11.99 -34.91 22.94
CA ARG A 17 12.01 -36.25 22.31
C ARG A 17 12.09 -37.39 23.33
N GLN A 18 12.69 -37.16 24.49
CA GLN A 18 12.90 -38.19 25.52
C GLN A 18 11.76 -38.35 26.53
N LYS A 19 10.77 -37.43 26.57
CA LYS A 19 9.62 -37.56 27.48
C LYS A 19 8.40 -38.27 26.89
N LEU A 20 8.46 -38.66 25.60
CA LEU A 20 7.49 -39.59 24.99
C LEU A 20 7.87 -41.07 25.19
N THR A 21 8.98 -41.35 25.86
CA THR A 21 9.48 -42.72 26.12
C THR A 21 8.92 -43.37 27.39
N ILE A 22 7.66 -43.08 27.75
CA ILE A 22 6.93 -43.86 28.77
C ILE A 22 5.60 -44.34 28.15
N LYS A 23 5.65 -45.59 27.66
CA LYS A 23 4.53 -46.49 27.31
C LYS A 23 3.47 -45.99 26.31
N CYS A 24 3.86 -45.82 25.04
CA CYS A 24 2.96 -46.09 23.91
C CYS A 24 3.56 -47.19 23.03
N THR A 25 3.42 -48.45 23.43
CA THR A 25 3.80 -49.64 22.63
C THR A 25 2.83 -49.94 21.49
N LYS A 26 1.91 -49.03 21.18
CA LYS A 26 1.01 -49.16 20.02
C LYS A 26 1.72 -48.60 18.80
N LYS A 27 2.13 -49.48 17.88
CA LYS A 27 2.54 -49.08 16.53
C LYS A 27 1.36 -48.32 15.93
N LEU A 28 1.53 -47.03 15.65
CA LEU A 28 0.51 -46.26 14.91
C LEU A 28 0.29 -46.95 13.57
N SER A 29 -0.98 -47.21 13.25
CA SER A 29 -1.40 -47.60 11.93
C SER A 29 -1.01 -46.53 10.90
N GLU A 30 -0.96 -46.91 9.64
CA GLU A 30 -0.61 -46.00 8.55
C GLU A 30 -1.62 -44.85 8.42
N ALA A 31 -2.90 -45.12 8.70
CA ALA A 31 -3.95 -44.10 8.78
C ALA A 31 -3.72 -43.13 9.95
N GLU A 32 -3.31 -43.61 11.13
CA GLU A 32 -3.02 -42.74 12.26
C GLU A 32 -1.79 -41.85 12.01
N LYS A 33 -0.75 -42.38 11.34
CA LYS A 33 0.43 -41.59 10.93
C LYS A 33 0.05 -40.47 9.97
N LYS A 34 -0.77 -40.78 8.96
CA LYS A 34 -1.25 -39.78 8.00
C LYS A 34 -1.99 -38.62 8.68
N VAL A 35 -2.86 -38.92 9.64
CA VAL A 35 -3.57 -37.89 10.42
C VAL A 35 -2.59 -37.03 11.24
N TRP A 36 -1.56 -37.65 11.82
CA TRP A 36 -0.50 -36.89 12.51
C TRP A 36 0.23 -35.95 11.56
N ASP A 37 0.68 -36.44 10.41
CA ASP A 37 1.43 -35.64 9.44
C ASP A 37 0.60 -34.44 8.92
N GLU A 38 -0.69 -34.64 8.63
CA GLU A 38 -1.59 -33.56 8.15
C GLU A 38 -1.90 -32.49 9.21
N ASN A 39 -1.79 -32.82 10.50
CA ASN A 39 -2.24 -31.94 11.59
C ASN A 39 -1.12 -31.50 12.54
N TYR A 40 0.11 -31.99 12.32
CA TYR A 40 1.22 -31.80 13.24
C TYR A 40 1.46 -30.33 13.59
N ASP A 41 1.60 -29.47 12.59
CA ASP A 41 1.90 -28.04 12.80
C ASP A 41 0.78 -27.34 13.57
N PHE A 42 -0.48 -27.64 13.23
CA PHE A 42 -1.65 -27.10 13.91
C PHE A 42 -1.69 -27.53 15.39
N TRP A 43 -1.44 -28.82 15.68
CA TRP A 43 -1.39 -29.33 17.05
C TRP A 43 -0.19 -28.82 17.84
N GLN A 44 0.96 -28.68 17.19
CA GLN A 44 2.16 -28.10 17.78
C GLN A 44 1.89 -26.65 18.20
N ALA A 45 1.30 -25.84 17.31
CA ALA A 45 0.93 -24.46 17.59
C ALA A 45 -0.12 -24.36 18.71
N ALA A 46 -1.05 -25.32 18.81
CA ALA A 46 -2.06 -25.37 19.86
C ALA A 46 -1.53 -25.81 21.24
N THR A 47 -0.33 -26.41 21.31
CA THR A 47 0.20 -27.04 22.53
C THR A 47 0.26 -26.11 23.75
N PRO A 48 0.74 -24.84 23.65
CA PRO A 48 0.78 -23.95 24.81
C PRO A 48 -0.63 -23.69 25.36
N LYS A 49 -1.60 -23.47 24.48
CA LYS A 49 -2.99 -23.23 24.86
C LYS A 49 -3.60 -24.49 25.46
N PHE A 50 -3.38 -25.66 24.85
CA PHE A 50 -3.83 -26.93 25.41
C PHE A 50 -3.35 -27.15 26.86
N ARG A 51 -2.07 -26.89 27.17
CA ARG A 51 -1.53 -27.01 28.54
C ARG A 51 -2.15 -26.01 29.53
N GLU A 52 -2.58 -24.85 29.06
CA GLU A 52 -3.35 -23.89 29.86
C GLU A 52 -4.76 -24.45 30.15
N LEU A 53 -5.42 -24.99 29.12
CA LEU A 53 -6.75 -25.57 29.22
C LEU A 53 -6.78 -26.85 30.07
N GLU A 54 -5.73 -27.66 30.08
CA GLU A 54 -5.59 -28.85 30.96
C GLU A 54 -5.66 -28.48 32.46
N LYS A 55 -5.33 -27.23 32.81
CA LYS A 55 -5.42 -26.74 34.19
C LYS A 55 -6.83 -26.23 34.53
N ASN A 56 -7.68 -26.01 33.53
CA ASN A 56 -9.05 -25.55 33.73
C ASN A 56 -9.97 -26.75 34.05
N PRO A 57 -10.57 -26.82 35.26
CA PRO A 57 -11.44 -27.91 35.65
C PRO A 57 -12.70 -28.04 34.78
N GLU A 58 -13.22 -26.94 34.22
CA GLU A 58 -14.35 -26.94 33.28
C GLU A 58 -13.97 -27.54 31.92
N LEU A 59 -12.69 -27.52 31.56
CA LEU A 59 -12.22 -28.12 30.30
C LEU A 59 -11.67 -29.53 30.49
N LYS A 60 -11.40 -29.96 31.73
CA LYS A 60 -11.11 -31.38 32.01
C LYS A 60 -12.32 -32.28 31.75
N THR A 61 -13.54 -31.78 31.87
CA THR A 61 -14.75 -32.56 31.54
C THR A 61 -14.87 -32.83 30.04
N LEU A 62 -14.29 -31.98 29.16
CA LEU A 62 -14.16 -32.28 27.71
C LEU A 62 -13.33 -33.54 27.44
N LEU A 63 -12.34 -33.85 28.29
CA LEU A 63 -11.54 -35.08 28.17
C LEU A 63 -12.34 -36.34 28.54
N LEU A 64 -13.50 -36.16 29.19
CA LEU A 64 -14.46 -37.19 29.56
C LEU A 64 -15.68 -37.21 28.61
N ALA A 65 -15.63 -36.45 27.52
CA ALA A 65 -16.72 -36.37 26.55
C ALA A 65 -17.08 -37.76 25.99
N SER A 66 -18.37 -37.99 25.75
CA SER A 66 -18.85 -39.21 25.11
C SER A 66 -18.24 -39.38 23.70
N PRO A 67 -18.17 -40.61 23.14
CA PRO A 67 -17.66 -40.82 21.79
C PRO A 67 -18.35 -39.94 20.72
N ALA A 68 -19.65 -39.70 20.89
CA ALA A 68 -20.42 -38.82 20.00
C ALA A 68 -20.00 -37.35 20.14
N ALA A 69 -19.86 -36.84 21.38
CA ALA A 69 -19.40 -35.48 21.62
C ALA A 69 -17.95 -35.28 21.13
N ALA A 70 -17.07 -36.26 21.36
CA ALA A 70 -15.69 -36.24 20.85
C ALA A 70 -15.64 -36.21 19.31
N ALA A 71 -16.51 -36.96 18.63
CA ALA A 71 -16.63 -36.91 17.17
C ALA A 71 -17.12 -35.55 16.66
N ALA A 72 -18.12 -34.95 17.34
CA ALA A 72 -18.63 -33.62 16.99
C ALA A 72 -17.56 -32.54 17.17
N ILE A 73 -16.83 -32.54 18.29
CA ILE A 73 -15.73 -31.60 18.55
C ILE A 73 -14.63 -31.75 17.50
N LYS A 74 -14.28 -32.98 17.13
CA LYS A 74 -13.29 -33.24 16.08
C LYS A 74 -13.71 -32.68 14.72
N ALA A 75 -14.99 -32.81 14.36
CA ALA A 75 -15.53 -32.24 13.13
C ALA A 75 -15.48 -30.70 13.15
N MET A 76 -15.88 -30.07 14.26
CA MET A 76 -15.80 -28.61 14.42
C MET A 76 -14.36 -28.11 14.39
N ALA A 77 -13.42 -28.85 14.99
CA ALA A 77 -11.99 -28.52 14.97
C ALA A 77 -11.39 -28.61 13.55
N ALA A 78 -11.80 -29.62 12.77
CA ALA A 78 -11.40 -29.73 11.37
C ALA A 78 -11.92 -28.54 10.55
N GLU A 79 -13.20 -28.19 10.72
CA GLU A 79 -13.78 -27.02 10.04
C GLU A 79 -13.11 -25.70 10.46
N ALA A 80 -12.81 -25.53 11.75
CA ALA A 80 -12.09 -24.36 12.24
C ALA A 80 -10.68 -24.26 11.65
N LYS A 81 -9.97 -25.38 11.50
CA LYS A 81 -8.64 -25.41 10.88
C LYS A 81 -8.69 -24.94 9.43
N GLU A 82 -9.65 -25.41 8.63
CA GLU A 82 -9.83 -24.98 7.25
C GLU A 82 -10.12 -23.47 7.17
N LEU A 83 -11.01 -22.97 8.04
CA LEU A 83 -11.34 -21.54 8.10
C LEU A 83 -10.15 -20.66 8.53
N MET A 84 -9.29 -21.15 9.43
CA MET A 84 -8.07 -20.43 9.83
C MET A 84 -7.03 -20.33 8.71
N GLY A 85 -7.08 -21.24 7.73
CA GLY A 85 -6.23 -21.20 6.53
C GLY A 85 -6.80 -20.37 5.38
N ALA A 86 -8.00 -19.81 5.53
CA ALA A 86 -8.68 -19.09 4.46
C ALA A 86 -7.97 -17.77 4.11
N ALA A 87 -7.68 -17.55 2.83
CA ALA A 87 -7.03 -16.34 2.33
C ALA A 87 -7.79 -15.05 2.67
N GLN A 88 -9.11 -15.14 2.81
CA GLN A 88 -9.98 -14.03 3.21
C GLN A 88 -9.58 -13.42 4.57
N LEU A 89 -8.93 -14.17 5.46
CA LEU A 89 -8.41 -13.63 6.73
C LEU A 89 -7.20 -12.70 6.52
N THR A 90 -6.47 -12.83 5.41
CA THR A 90 -5.29 -12.01 5.11
C THR A 90 -5.55 -10.95 4.02
N ASN A 91 -6.60 -11.11 3.22
CA ASN A 91 -7.01 -10.17 2.16
C ASN A 91 -7.09 -8.70 2.62
N PRO A 92 -7.69 -8.34 3.79
CA PRO A 92 -7.72 -6.94 4.23
C PRO A 92 -6.32 -6.32 4.37
N GLY A 93 -5.37 -7.09 4.88
CA GLY A 93 -3.97 -6.68 5.00
C GLY A 93 -3.30 -6.52 3.64
N ALA A 94 -3.57 -7.44 2.70
CA ALA A 94 -3.04 -7.38 1.34
C ALA A 94 -3.57 -6.16 0.56
N SER A 95 -4.86 -5.87 0.66
CA SER A 95 -5.49 -4.69 0.04
C SER A 95 -4.96 -3.39 0.66
N LEU A 96 -4.81 -3.32 1.98
CA LEU A 96 -4.18 -2.17 2.64
C LEU A 96 -2.72 -1.97 2.20
N ASN A 97 -1.95 -3.05 2.07
CA ASN A 97 -0.56 -2.98 1.62
C ASN A 97 -0.46 -2.51 0.16
N THR A 98 -1.34 -3.02 -0.71
CA THR A 98 -1.46 -2.58 -2.10
C THR A 98 -1.75 -1.09 -2.18
N PHE A 99 -2.75 -0.61 -1.41
CA PHE A 99 -3.08 0.82 -1.34
C PHE A 99 -1.84 1.65 -0.98
N LYS A 100 -1.15 1.31 0.12
CA LYS A 100 0.03 2.06 0.58
C LYS A 100 1.15 2.08 -0.45
N THR A 101 1.41 0.93 -1.08
CA THR A 101 2.50 0.77 -2.05
C THR A 101 2.22 1.60 -3.31
N GLN A 102 0.99 1.53 -3.83
CA GLN A 102 0.60 2.26 -5.03
C GLN A 102 0.48 3.77 -4.77
N ALA A 103 -0.01 4.18 -3.60
CA ALA A 103 0.02 5.58 -3.20
C ALA A 103 1.45 6.13 -3.09
N ALA A 104 2.37 5.38 -2.48
CA ALA A 104 3.77 5.77 -2.40
C ALA A 104 4.41 5.87 -3.80
N LEU A 105 4.12 4.93 -4.69
CA LEU A 105 4.60 4.95 -6.08
C LEU A 105 4.09 6.16 -6.85
N ALA A 106 2.82 6.54 -6.67
CA ALA A 106 2.26 7.76 -7.28
C ALA A 106 2.90 9.04 -6.74
N ILE A 107 3.19 9.09 -5.43
CA ILE A 107 3.75 10.29 -4.78
C ILE A 107 5.23 10.44 -5.12
N TYR A 108 6.02 9.38 -4.96
CA TYR A 108 7.47 9.46 -4.96
C TYR A 108 8.13 8.82 -6.20
N GLY A 109 7.37 8.10 -7.02
CA GLY A 109 7.92 7.33 -8.13
C GLY A 109 8.69 6.08 -7.65
N ALA A 110 9.40 5.45 -8.58
CA ALA A 110 10.11 4.19 -8.33
C ALA A 110 11.27 4.31 -7.33
N ASN A 111 11.80 5.52 -7.15
CA ASN A 111 12.89 5.81 -6.22
C ASN A 111 12.41 5.82 -4.75
N GLY A 112 11.10 5.87 -4.52
CA GLY A 112 10.51 5.90 -3.18
C GLY A 112 10.72 7.21 -2.42
N GLU A 113 10.22 7.26 -1.19
CA GLU A 113 10.23 8.46 -0.33
C GLU A 113 11.65 8.94 -0.04
N ASP A 114 12.58 8.01 0.16
CA ASP A 114 13.97 8.33 0.44
C ASP A 114 14.85 8.55 -0.79
N GLY A 115 14.37 8.18 -1.96
CA GLY A 115 15.14 8.32 -3.19
C GLY A 115 15.13 9.73 -3.77
N ASP A 116 16.01 9.93 -4.73
CA ASP A 116 16.27 11.22 -5.36
C ASP A 116 15.05 11.73 -6.12
N ALA A 117 14.78 13.03 -5.96
CA ALA A 117 13.82 13.77 -6.78
C ALA A 117 14.42 14.09 -8.15
N ALA A 118 13.60 14.51 -9.10
CA ALA A 118 14.11 15.08 -10.34
C ALA A 118 15.05 16.26 -10.05
N THR A 119 15.99 16.54 -10.95
CA THR A 119 16.85 17.73 -10.91
C THR A 119 16.41 18.71 -11.98
N ALA A 120 16.39 20.00 -11.67
CA ALA A 120 16.19 21.04 -12.67
C ALA A 120 17.46 21.34 -13.50
N GLY A 121 18.61 20.81 -13.09
CA GLY A 121 19.91 21.16 -13.66
C GLY A 121 20.38 22.57 -13.30
N ALA A 122 21.58 22.92 -13.76
CA ALA A 122 22.08 24.30 -13.68
C ALA A 122 21.49 25.14 -14.82
N ASN A 123 21.30 26.45 -14.59
CA ASN A 123 20.82 27.46 -15.56
C ASN A 123 19.30 27.52 -15.85
N ASP A 124 18.43 27.12 -14.91
CA ASP A 124 16.98 27.39 -15.00
C ASP A 124 16.27 26.70 -16.20
N ASP A 125 16.76 25.51 -16.64
CA ASP A 125 16.19 24.72 -17.75
C ASP A 125 14.93 23.94 -17.35
N ARG A 126 14.05 24.60 -16.60
CA ARG A 126 12.87 23.97 -16.00
C ARG A 126 11.85 23.54 -17.01
N ASN A 127 11.77 24.21 -18.16
CA ASN A 127 10.90 23.78 -19.24
C ASN A 127 11.34 22.41 -19.79
N ALA A 128 12.63 22.07 -19.78
CA ALA A 128 13.12 20.74 -20.11
C ALA A 128 12.80 19.67 -19.04
N VAL A 129 12.20 20.04 -17.90
CA VAL A 129 11.81 19.10 -16.84
C VAL A 129 10.29 19.06 -16.65
N CYS A 130 9.67 20.24 -16.67
CA CYS A 130 8.28 20.50 -16.31
C CYS A 130 7.33 20.65 -17.50
N GLY A 131 7.86 20.85 -18.72
CA GLY A 131 7.06 21.01 -19.92
C GLY A 131 7.64 22.05 -20.88
N THR A 132 7.83 21.66 -22.13
CA THR A 132 8.66 22.39 -23.09
C THR A 132 7.90 23.49 -23.86
N THR A 133 8.65 24.25 -24.65
CA THR A 133 8.17 25.27 -25.60
C THR A 133 7.22 24.73 -26.67
N ALA A 134 7.32 23.44 -26.99
CA ALA A 134 6.43 22.73 -27.92
C ALA A 134 5.12 22.26 -27.25
N LYS A 135 4.89 22.61 -25.97
CA LYS A 135 3.75 22.15 -25.16
C LYS A 135 3.75 20.62 -24.98
N GLU A 136 4.95 20.05 -25.01
CA GLU A 136 5.17 18.62 -24.83
C GLU A 136 5.60 18.32 -23.40
N LYS A 137 5.30 17.09 -22.97
CA LYS A 137 5.79 16.51 -21.72
C LYS A 137 7.31 16.45 -21.77
N SER A 138 7.91 16.70 -20.62
CA SER A 138 9.36 16.56 -20.45
C SER A 138 9.71 15.47 -19.43
N THR A 139 10.98 15.41 -19.02
CA THR A 139 11.56 14.26 -18.29
C THR A 139 10.88 13.93 -16.96
N ALA A 140 10.39 14.93 -16.22
CA ALA A 140 9.77 14.71 -14.90
C ALA A 140 8.25 14.91 -14.89
N SER A 141 7.71 15.76 -15.78
CA SER A 141 6.28 16.06 -15.85
C SER A 141 5.41 14.80 -15.93
N GLY A 142 4.50 14.66 -14.97
CA GLY A 142 3.57 13.54 -14.88
C GLY A 142 4.22 12.21 -14.52
N GLY A 143 5.49 12.20 -14.10
CA GLY A 143 6.17 10.99 -13.61
C GLY A 143 5.68 10.58 -12.23
N ASN A 144 5.70 11.51 -11.28
CA ASN A 144 5.21 11.36 -9.92
C ASN A 144 4.77 12.72 -9.34
N LEU A 145 3.98 12.73 -8.27
CA LEU A 145 3.45 13.97 -7.69
C LEU A 145 4.53 14.83 -7.03
N ARG A 146 5.62 14.23 -6.51
CA ARG A 146 6.74 14.97 -5.94
C ARG A 146 7.36 15.90 -6.97
N ASP A 147 7.68 15.37 -8.14
CA ASP A 147 8.34 16.16 -9.17
C ASP A 147 7.38 17.18 -9.82
N ASP A 148 6.10 16.83 -9.99
CA ASP A 148 5.07 17.79 -10.41
C ASP A 148 4.93 18.96 -9.42
N MET A 149 4.97 18.68 -8.11
CA MET A 149 4.94 19.72 -7.08
C MET A 149 6.20 20.59 -7.12
N LEU A 150 7.38 20.02 -7.42
CA LEU A 150 8.59 20.81 -7.60
C LEU A 150 8.48 21.79 -8.77
N CYS A 151 7.91 21.34 -9.89
CA CYS A 151 7.63 22.20 -11.04
C CYS A 151 6.68 23.37 -10.73
N LEU A 152 5.71 23.17 -9.84
CA LEU A 152 4.75 24.21 -9.45
C LEU A 152 5.25 25.13 -8.34
N CYS A 153 6.05 24.60 -7.42
CA CYS A 153 6.24 25.23 -6.11
C CYS A 153 7.69 25.61 -5.81
N ALA A 154 8.68 25.02 -6.49
CA ALA A 154 10.07 25.29 -6.19
C ALA A 154 10.53 26.59 -6.87
N ASN A 155 11.29 27.41 -6.13
CA ASN A 155 11.89 28.64 -6.67
C ASN A 155 13.01 28.33 -7.68
N THR A 156 13.19 29.20 -8.68
CA THR A 156 14.23 29.13 -9.72
C THR A 156 15.53 29.83 -9.35
N GLY A 157 15.56 30.61 -8.26
CA GLY A 157 16.81 30.96 -7.59
C GLY A 157 17.75 31.97 -8.23
N SER A 158 17.53 32.31 -9.50
CA SER A 158 18.22 33.38 -10.19
C SER A 158 17.25 34.14 -11.09
N GLY A 159 17.17 35.47 -10.91
CA GLY A 159 16.63 36.39 -11.92
C GLY A 159 15.13 36.33 -12.21
N GLY A 160 14.27 36.23 -11.18
CA GLY A 160 12.83 36.47 -11.33
C GLY A 160 11.91 35.26 -11.16
N GLY A 161 12.36 34.22 -10.45
CA GLY A 161 11.47 33.18 -9.91
C GLY A 161 10.33 33.77 -9.08
N VAL A 162 9.18 33.11 -9.08
CA VAL A 162 8.06 33.50 -8.22
C VAL A 162 8.20 32.75 -6.90
N ASP A 163 8.38 33.50 -5.82
CA ASP A 163 8.48 32.93 -4.48
C ASP A 163 7.09 32.58 -3.94
N LYS A 164 7.03 31.60 -3.03
CA LYS A 164 5.87 31.29 -2.19
C LYS A 164 4.59 30.95 -2.98
N VAL A 165 4.74 30.44 -4.22
CA VAL A 165 3.60 30.13 -5.11
C VAL A 165 2.60 29.18 -4.45
N CYS A 166 3.09 28.15 -3.77
CA CYS A 166 2.24 27.12 -3.19
C CYS A 166 1.92 27.34 -1.71
N CYS A 167 2.77 28.03 -0.96
CA CYS A 167 2.43 28.52 0.37
C CYS A 167 3.36 29.63 0.86
N ALA A 168 2.87 30.45 1.78
CA ALA A 168 3.54 31.64 2.30
C ALA A 168 4.83 31.34 3.09
N THR A 169 4.93 30.13 3.67
CA THR A 169 6.00 29.66 4.57
C THR A 169 6.90 28.61 3.93
N CYS A 170 6.59 28.14 2.71
CA CYS A 170 7.24 27.01 2.06
C CYS A 170 8.67 27.28 1.59
N GLN A 171 9.16 28.51 1.75
CA GLN A 171 10.43 28.99 1.21
C GLN A 171 11.10 29.94 2.21
N GLU A 172 11.74 29.38 3.24
CA GLU A 172 12.47 30.11 4.31
C GLU A 172 13.96 30.29 3.99
N THR A 173 14.52 29.55 3.01
CA THR A 173 15.94 29.68 2.60
C THR A 173 16.07 29.71 1.08
N THR A 174 17.23 30.15 0.59
CA THR A 174 17.70 30.26 -0.82
C THR A 174 17.76 28.91 -1.58
N ASN A 175 16.80 28.02 -1.34
CA ASN A 175 16.75 26.66 -1.86
C ASN A 175 16.21 26.68 -3.28
N ASN A 176 17.14 26.94 -4.19
CA ASN A 176 16.93 26.78 -5.61
C ASN A 176 16.81 25.27 -5.85
N TRP A 177 15.75 24.81 -6.51
CA TRP A 177 15.72 23.42 -6.97
C TRP A 177 16.67 23.30 -8.17
N ASN A 178 17.94 23.00 -7.89
CA ASN A 178 19.01 22.76 -8.88
C ASN A 178 19.57 21.33 -8.77
N THR A 179 19.41 20.69 -7.62
CA THR A 179 19.81 19.30 -7.36
C THR A 179 18.63 18.46 -6.86
N ASP A 180 18.79 17.15 -6.92
CA ASP A 180 17.88 16.16 -6.35
C ASP A 180 17.65 16.35 -4.83
N ALA A 181 18.72 16.55 -4.06
CA ALA A 181 18.69 16.72 -2.61
C ALA A 181 17.91 17.99 -2.21
N GLN A 182 18.08 19.06 -2.99
CA GLN A 182 17.31 20.29 -2.82
C GLN A 182 15.84 20.05 -3.15
N GLY A 183 15.54 19.34 -4.24
CA GLY A 183 14.17 18.93 -4.59
C GLY A 183 13.52 18.12 -3.47
N LYS A 184 14.21 17.12 -2.92
CA LYS A 184 13.74 16.32 -1.79
C LYS A 184 13.43 17.18 -0.56
N ALA A 185 14.32 18.11 -0.20
CA ALA A 185 14.12 19.01 0.93
C ALA A 185 12.94 19.97 0.74
N ILE A 186 12.77 20.52 -0.47
CA ILE A 186 11.64 21.38 -0.82
C ILE A 186 10.33 20.59 -0.71
N PHE A 187 10.26 19.40 -1.31
CA PHE A 187 9.05 18.57 -1.23
C PHE A 187 8.69 18.18 0.20
N ALA A 188 9.68 17.87 1.05
CA ALA A 188 9.43 17.59 2.46
C ALA A 188 8.79 18.78 3.19
N THR A 189 9.15 20.02 2.81
CA THR A 189 8.53 21.25 3.33
C THR A 189 7.10 21.40 2.80
N LEU A 190 6.89 21.22 1.50
CA LEU A 190 5.54 21.25 0.88
C LEU A 190 4.59 20.23 1.50
N LYS A 191 5.08 19.02 1.80
CA LYS A 191 4.28 17.96 2.44
C LYS A 191 3.78 18.39 3.82
N LYS A 192 4.66 18.99 4.65
CA LYS A 192 4.27 19.51 5.99
C LYS A 192 3.20 20.58 5.87
N GLU A 193 3.33 21.47 4.90
CA GLU A 193 2.37 22.55 4.68
C GLU A 193 1.04 22.05 4.11
N CYS A 194 1.06 21.00 3.29
CA CYS A 194 -0.16 20.33 2.84
C CYS A 194 -1.01 19.83 4.02
N GLU A 195 -0.37 19.35 5.11
CA GLU A 195 -1.06 18.90 6.33
C GLU A 195 -1.77 20.04 7.08
N THR A 196 -1.34 21.30 6.88
CA THR A 196 -1.99 22.48 7.49
C THR A 196 -3.15 23.01 6.64
N LEU A 197 -3.06 22.87 5.31
CA LEU A 197 -4.03 23.40 4.35
C LEU A 197 -5.29 22.56 4.22
N ILE A 198 -5.20 21.24 4.41
CA ILE A 198 -6.32 20.32 4.24
C ILE A 198 -6.54 19.59 5.57
N PRO A 199 -7.67 19.82 6.27
CA PRO A 199 -8.02 19.02 7.44
C PRO A 199 -7.98 17.55 7.06
N ARG A 200 -7.20 16.74 7.80
CA ARG A 200 -7.02 15.31 7.51
C ARG A 200 -8.39 14.62 7.47
N LYS A 201 -8.93 14.43 6.29
CA LYS A 201 -10.11 13.59 6.07
C LYS A 201 -9.65 12.14 6.09
N GLU A 202 -10.52 11.25 6.56
CA GLU A 202 -10.30 9.82 6.37
C GLU A 202 -10.09 9.53 4.88
N THR A 203 -9.01 8.82 4.57
CA THR A 203 -8.74 8.39 3.21
C THR A 203 -9.84 7.42 2.77
N SER A 204 -10.59 7.80 1.74
CA SER A 204 -11.65 6.99 1.16
C SER A 204 -11.52 6.94 -0.36
N ALA A 205 -12.06 5.87 -0.97
CA ALA A 205 -12.14 5.73 -2.41
C ALA A 205 -12.83 6.94 -3.07
N ALA A 206 -13.96 7.38 -2.52
CA ALA A 206 -14.70 8.54 -3.02
C ALA A 206 -13.88 9.85 -2.95
N ALA A 207 -13.13 10.07 -1.87
CA ALA A 207 -12.27 11.24 -1.75
C ALA A 207 -11.13 11.21 -2.78
N LEU A 208 -10.47 10.06 -2.97
CA LEU A 208 -9.41 9.90 -3.95
C LEU A 208 -9.93 10.07 -5.39
N GLN A 209 -11.06 9.44 -5.71
CA GLN A 209 -11.72 9.60 -7.00
C GLN A 209 -12.10 11.06 -7.27
N SER A 210 -12.69 11.76 -6.28
CA SER A 210 -13.02 13.17 -6.42
C SER A 210 -11.77 14.03 -6.64
N ALA A 211 -10.65 13.73 -5.98
CA ALA A 211 -9.40 14.45 -6.17
C ALA A 211 -8.87 14.29 -7.60
N VAL A 212 -8.88 13.06 -8.15
CA VAL A 212 -8.49 12.77 -9.53
C VAL A 212 -9.39 13.52 -10.53
N VAL A 213 -10.71 13.47 -10.34
CA VAL A 213 -11.67 14.18 -11.22
C VAL A 213 -11.44 15.69 -11.19
N ARG A 214 -11.24 16.26 -9.99
CA ARG A 214 -10.95 17.70 -9.84
C ARG A 214 -9.64 18.08 -10.53
N PHE A 215 -8.61 17.26 -10.36
CA PHE A 215 -7.32 17.45 -11.01
C PHE A 215 -7.47 17.40 -12.55
N LEU A 216 -8.11 16.36 -13.10
CA LEU A 216 -8.32 16.21 -14.54
C LEU A 216 -9.14 17.36 -15.12
N GLY A 217 -10.19 17.78 -14.43
CA GLY A 217 -10.99 18.94 -14.81
C GLY A 217 -10.22 20.26 -14.74
N HIS A 218 -9.22 20.37 -13.87
CA HIS A 218 -8.36 21.55 -13.78
C HIS A 218 -7.41 21.64 -14.96
N ILE A 219 -6.73 20.54 -15.30
CA ILE A 219 -5.73 20.52 -16.38
C ILE A 219 -6.36 20.51 -17.77
N ALA A 220 -7.63 20.10 -17.90
CA ALA A 220 -8.36 20.12 -19.16
C ALA A 220 -8.69 21.54 -19.65
N LYS A 221 -8.56 22.56 -18.78
CA LYS A 221 -8.82 23.95 -19.14
C LYS A 221 -7.73 24.45 -20.10
N PRO A 222 -8.10 24.88 -21.32
CA PRO A 222 -7.13 25.47 -22.22
C PRO A 222 -6.53 26.75 -21.65
N GLN A 223 -5.24 26.96 -21.88
CA GLN A 223 -4.51 28.17 -21.49
C GLN A 223 -3.75 28.78 -22.68
N GLY A 224 -3.25 30.00 -22.49
CA GLY A 224 -2.49 30.76 -23.46
C GLY A 224 -3.36 31.55 -24.46
N THR A 225 -2.73 32.43 -25.24
CA THR A 225 -3.41 33.39 -26.15
C THR A 225 -4.40 32.72 -27.11
N ASN A 226 -4.09 31.51 -27.56
CA ASN A 226 -4.91 30.77 -28.53
C ASN A 226 -5.64 29.57 -27.93
N ASN A 227 -5.66 29.43 -26.59
CA ASN A 227 -6.26 28.27 -25.92
C ASN A 227 -5.71 26.92 -26.43
N ASP A 228 -4.43 26.88 -26.78
CA ASP A 228 -3.77 25.74 -27.39
C ASP A 228 -2.79 25.03 -26.44
N ALA A 229 -2.56 25.58 -25.24
CA ALA A 229 -1.90 24.89 -24.15
C ALA A 229 -2.94 24.06 -23.38
N LEU A 230 -3.02 22.76 -23.69
CA LEU A 230 -3.89 21.79 -23.05
C LEU A 230 -3.10 20.95 -22.03
N PHE A 231 -3.81 20.38 -21.05
CA PHE A 231 -3.23 19.50 -20.02
C PHE A 231 -2.13 20.19 -19.22
N VAL A 232 -2.42 21.42 -18.80
CA VAL A 232 -1.51 22.26 -18.01
C VAL A 232 -2.04 22.38 -16.59
N LEU A 233 -1.21 22.00 -15.62
CA LEU A 233 -1.42 22.37 -14.22
C LEU A 233 -0.62 23.63 -13.91
N GLY A 234 -1.19 24.54 -13.12
CA GLY A 234 -0.60 25.85 -12.86
C GLY A 234 -1.07 26.91 -13.87
N GLN A 235 -0.22 27.91 -14.14
CA GLN A 235 -0.57 29.06 -14.97
C GLN A 235 0.50 29.37 -15.99
N ILE A 236 0.09 29.50 -17.26
CA ILE A 236 0.93 29.99 -18.36
C ILE A 236 0.34 31.28 -18.94
N LYS A 237 1.21 32.24 -19.27
CA LYS A 237 0.83 33.50 -19.91
C LYS A 237 1.24 33.56 -21.39
N GLY A 238 0.54 34.42 -22.12
CA GLY A 238 0.79 34.70 -23.54
C GLY A 238 0.71 33.45 -24.41
N ALA A 239 1.55 33.39 -25.45
CA ALA A 239 1.49 32.30 -26.44
C ALA A 239 2.00 30.93 -25.94
N ALA A 240 2.41 30.84 -24.66
CA ALA A 240 2.97 29.63 -24.05
C ALA A 240 4.23 29.07 -24.74
N THR A 241 4.91 29.87 -25.57
CA THR A 241 6.06 29.43 -26.37
C THR A 241 7.33 29.17 -25.57
N ALA A 242 7.38 29.57 -24.29
CA ALA A 242 8.53 29.29 -23.42
C ALA A 242 8.30 28.08 -22.47
N GLY A 243 7.06 27.61 -22.35
CA GLY A 243 6.70 26.49 -21.49
C GLY A 243 6.74 26.80 -19.98
N CYS A 244 7.07 25.79 -19.18
CA CYS A 244 7.08 25.88 -17.72
C CYS A 244 8.46 26.23 -17.17
N LEU A 245 8.69 27.53 -17.00
CA LEU A 245 9.97 28.10 -16.59
C LEU A 245 10.11 28.22 -15.07
N GLY A 246 9.05 28.02 -14.29
CA GLY A 246 9.08 28.30 -12.84
C GLY A 246 9.11 29.80 -12.50
N LYS A 247 8.84 30.67 -13.48
CA LYS A 247 8.70 32.12 -13.31
C LYS A 247 7.53 32.68 -14.11
N SER A 248 7.00 33.82 -13.67
CA SER A 248 6.01 34.55 -14.47
C SER A 248 6.73 35.29 -15.60
N SER A 249 6.48 34.90 -16.85
CA SER A 249 6.98 35.60 -18.04
C SER A 249 5.84 35.88 -19.01
N SER A 250 6.10 36.67 -20.06
CA SER A 250 5.10 36.97 -21.09
C SER A 250 4.78 35.79 -22.00
N THR A 251 5.61 34.73 -22.00
CA THR A 251 5.51 33.58 -22.91
C THR A 251 5.58 32.22 -22.19
N GLY A 252 5.67 32.20 -20.87
CA GLY A 252 5.80 31.00 -20.05
C GLY A 252 5.15 31.18 -18.67
N GLY A 253 5.39 30.24 -17.77
CA GLY A 253 4.77 30.30 -16.46
C GLY A 253 5.29 29.30 -15.43
N VAL A 254 4.55 29.23 -14.33
CA VAL A 254 4.75 28.28 -13.24
C VAL A 254 3.72 27.17 -13.42
N CYS A 255 4.17 26.02 -13.91
CA CYS A 255 3.26 25.00 -14.42
C CYS A 255 3.90 23.62 -14.59
N VAL A 256 3.06 22.66 -14.95
CA VAL A 256 3.41 21.33 -15.46
C VAL A 256 2.62 21.07 -16.74
N ILE A 257 3.26 20.60 -17.82
CA ILE A 257 2.59 20.22 -19.09
C ILE A 257 2.68 18.70 -19.29
N TYR A 258 1.52 18.03 -19.36
CA TYR A 258 1.44 16.56 -19.32
C TYR A 258 1.46 15.84 -20.68
N ALA A 259 1.80 16.55 -21.78
CA ALA A 259 1.63 16.11 -23.17
C ALA A 259 0.19 15.68 -23.55
N GLU A 260 -0.11 15.85 -24.82
CA GLU A 260 -1.29 15.26 -25.45
C GLU A 260 -0.98 13.81 -25.88
N GLY A 261 -1.54 12.84 -25.17
CA GLY A 261 -1.73 11.49 -25.68
C GLY A 261 -2.83 11.46 -26.73
N LYS A 262 -2.57 10.75 -27.85
CA LYS A 262 -3.57 10.47 -28.89
C LYS A 262 -4.29 9.16 -28.55
N SER A 263 -5.59 9.20 -28.29
CA SER A 263 -6.42 8.00 -28.12
C SER A 263 -7.74 8.16 -28.87
N ALA A 264 -7.97 7.34 -29.91
CA ALA A 264 -9.23 7.24 -30.65
C ALA A 264 -9.90 8.60 -31.02
N GLY A 265 -9.11 9.59 -31.45
CA GLY A 265 -9.60 10.92 -31.83
C GLY A 265 -9.88 11.88 -30.66
N GLN A 266 -9.65 11.47 -29.41
CA GLN A 266 -9.72 12.32 -28.23
C GLN A 266 -8.32 12.63 -27.68
N LYS A 267 -8.12 13.90 -27.34
CA LYS A 267 -6.94 14.38 -26.62
C LYS A 267 -7.02 13.93 -25.17
N LYS A 268 -5.96 13.30 -24.64
CA LYS A 268 -5.88 12.92 -23.21
C LYS A 268 -4.51 13.28 -22.64
N ALA A 269 -4.43 13.65 -21.37
CA ALA A 269 -3.14 13.89 -20.70
C ALA A 269 -2.35 12.58 -20.54
N ASN A 270 -1.04 12.59 -20.80
CA ASN A 270 -0.16 11.45 -20.58
C ASN A 270 0.56 11.53 -19.21
N ILE A 271 -0.10 11.01 -18.18
CA ILE A 271 0.34 11.12 -16.79
C ILE A 271 0.62 9.73 -16.23
N GLY A 272 1.89 9.46 -15.94
CA GLY A 272 2.39 8.17 -15.45
C GLY A 272 1.87 7.83 -14.05
N TRP A 273 1.80 8.81 -13.15
CA TRP A 273 1.33 8.57 -11.78
C TRP A 273 -0.18 8.31 -11.66
N LEU A 274 -0.99 8.51 -12.71
CA LEU A 274 -2.42 8.16 -12.66
C LEU A 274 -2.66 6.64 -12.60
N ALA A 275 -1.77 5.83 -13.20
CA ALA A 275 -1.88 4.37 -13.14
C ALA A 275 -1.76 3.83 -11.70
N PRO A 276 -0.72 4.18 -10.91
CA PRO A 276 -0.65 3.78 -9.51
C PRO A 276 -1.77 4.39 -8.67
N VAL A 277 -2.25 5.62 -8.96
CA VAL A 277 -3.44 6.15 -8.28
C VAL A 277 -4.69 5.30 -8.55
N SER A 278 -4.90 4.83 -9.77
CA SER A 278 -6.00 3.93 -10.12
C SER A 278 -5.91 2.60 -9.39
N ALA A 279 -4.70 2.03 -9.26
CA ALA A 279 -4.48 0.81 -8.50
C ALA A 279 -4.72 1.01 -6.99
N ALA A 280 -4.30 2.15 -6.45
CA ALA A 280 -4.57 2.53 -5.06
C ALA A 280 -6.08 2.70 -4.80
N LEU A 281 -6.82 3.30 -5.73
CA LEU A 281 -8.27 3.44 -5.66
C LEU A 281 -8.97 2.07 -5.62
N ALA A 282 -8.63 1.17 -6.55
CA ALA A 282 -9.20 -0.18 -6.59
C ALA A 282 -8.94 -0.93 -5.27
N ALA A 283 -7.75 -0.78 -4.69
CA ALA A 283 -7.42 -1.39 -3.40
C ALA A 283 -8.27 -0.80 -2.25
N LEU A 284 -8.52 0.51 -2.22
CA LEU A 284 -9.40 1.13 -1.22
C LEU A 284 -10.86 0.64 -1.35
N GLU A 285 -11.35 0.46 -2.58
CA GLU A 285 -12.70 -0.05 -2.85
C GLU A 285 -12.88 -1.50 -2.40
N ARG A 286 -11.81 -2.31 -2.41
CA ARG A 286 -11.82 -3.71 -1.98
C ARG A 286 -11.79 -3.91 -0.47
N ILE A 287 -11.19 -2.98 0.29
CA ILE A 287 -11.02 -3.12 1.74
C ILE A 287 -12.34 -3.39 2.50
N PRO A 288 -13.47 -2.72 2.22
CA PRO A 288 -14.75 -3.01 2.88
C PRO A 288 -15.25 -4.44 2.63
N GLU A 289 -15.15 -4.94 1.38
CA GLU A 289 -15.55 -6.30 1.00
C GLU A 289 -14.67 -7.33 1.70
N ASP A 290 -13.34 -7.18 1.61
CA ASP A 290 -12.39 -8.09 2.23
C ASP A 290 -12.58 -8.13 3.76
N ASN A 291 -12.87 -6.98 4.39
CA ASN A 291 -13.19 -6.92 5.81
C ASN A 291 -14.50 -7.63 6.15
N ALA A 292 -15.53 -7.51 5.31
CA ALA A 292 -16.81 -8.18 5.53
C ALA A 292 -16.64 -9.71 5.45
N GLU A 293 -15.91 -10.21 4.46
CA GLU A 293 -15.60 -11.63 4.30
C GLU A 293 -14.78 -12.17 5.49
N ALA A 294 -13.72 -11.46 5.88
CA ALA A 294 -12.91 -11.83 7.05
C ALA A 294 -13.77 -11.89 8.33
N ARG A 295 -14.67 -10.93 8.52
CA ARG A 295 -15.59 -10.91 9.67
C ARG A 295 -16.54 -12.11 9.69
N GLN A 296 -17.06 -12.54 8.54
CA GLN A 296 -17.91 -13.73 8.47
C GLN A 296 -17.15 -14.99 8.92
N ILE A 297 -15.90 -15.13 8.50
CA ILE A 297 -15.04 -16.25 8.93
C ILE A 297 -14.78 -16.19 10.43
N VAL A 298 -14.43 -15.01 10.97
CA VAL A 298 -14.22 -14.83 12.42
C VAL A 298 -15.49 -15.16 13.21
N LEU A 299 -16.67 -14.72 12.75
CA LEU A 299 -17.94 -15.05 13.40
C LEU A 299 -18.22 -16.55 13.39
N LYS A 300 -17.92 -17.23 12.27
CA LYS A 300 -18.05 -18.69 12.16
C LYS A 300 -17.09 -19.41 13.10
N LEU A 301 -15.83 -18.99 13.20
CA LEU A 301 -14.86 -19.52 14.16
C LEU A 301 -15.32 -19.33 15.61
N VAL A 302 -15.86 -18.16 15.96
CA VAL A 302 -16.43 -17.89 17.29
C VAL A 302 -17.63 -18.81 17.57
N SER A 303 -18.49 -19.03 16.58
CA SER A 303 -19.64 -19.95 16.67
C SER A 303 -19.19 -21.39 16.91
N LEU A 304 -18.22 -21.88 16.11
CA LEU A 304 -17.64 -23.22 16.27
C LEU A 304 -17.03 -23.41 17.66
N ASN A 305 -16.31 -22.41 18.16
CA ASN A 305 -15.74 -22.46 19.50
C ASN A 305 -16.83 -22.55 20.59
N LYS A 306 -17.90 -21.73 20.49
CA LYS A 306 -19.03 -21.79 21.44
C LYS A 306 -19.76 -23.13 21.39
N ASN A 307 -20.03 -23.63 20.19
CA ASN A 307 -20.75 -24.88 19.98
C ASN A 307 -19.92 -26.09 20.45
N GLY A 308 -18.60 -26.09 20.22
CA GLY A 308 -17.71 -27.14 20.71
C GLY A 308 -17.69 -27.21 22.23
N VAL A 309 -17.71 -26.07 22.91
CA VAL A 309 -17.85 -26.00 24.37
C VAL A 309 -19.22 -26.54 24.79
N HIS A 310 -20.32 -26.10 24.16
CA HIS A 310 -21.67 -26.55 24.51
C HIS A 310 -21.89 -28.06 24.32
N SER A 311 -21.42 -28.63 23.21
CA SER A 311 -21.50 -30.07 22.93
C SER A 311 -20.78 -30.93 23.97
N ALA A 312 -19.81 -30.37 24.68
CA ALA A 312 -19.11 -31.06 25.76
C ALA A 312 -19.90 -31.11 27.08
N PHE A 313 -20.78 -30.13 27.32
CA PHE A 313 -21.54 -30.02 28.56
C PHE A 313 -22.96 -30.59 28.50
N HIS A 314 -23.55 -30.77 27.31
CA HIS A 314 -24.91 -31.33 27.15
C HIS A 314 -24.96 -32.85 26.93
N CYS A 315 -23.81 -33.52 26.83
CA CYS A 315 -23.73 -34.99 26.69
C CYS A 315 -23.04 -35.69 27.88
N ALA A 316 -22.84 -34.97 28.99
CA ALA A 316 -22.43 -35.50 30.28
C ALA A 316 -23.66 -35.81 31.13
#